data_AF-A0A1V9W065-F1
#
_entry.id   AF-A0A1V9W065-F1
#
_cell.length_a   1.000
_cell.length_b   1.000
_cell.length_c   1.000
_cell.angle_alpha   90.00
_cell.angle_beta   90.00
_cell.angle_gamma   90.00
#
_symmetry.space_group_name_H-M   'P 1'
#
loop_
_entity.id
_entity.type
_entity.pdbx_description
1 polymer ?
#
loop_
_entity_poly.entity_id
_entity_poly.type
_entity_poly.pdbx_seq_one_letter_code
_entity_poly.pdbx_strand_id
1 'polypeptide(L)' 'MEIPKAFGKVLRKHRKKANFSQEQLALQCNLDRTYIGLLERAQRQPSISTIFVICKVLNIAPHELIKEMEELILTR' A
#
# COMPACT_ATOMS: atom_id res chain seq x y z
N MET A 1 8.66 -5.81 -12.52
CA MET A 1 7.22 -5.43 -12.33
C MET A 1 7.09 -3.92 -12.40
N GLU A 2 5.98 -3.36 -12.89
CA GLU A 2 5.75 -1.89 -12.87
C GLU A 2 5.56 -1.34 -11.45
N ILE A 3 6.00 -0.11 -11.18
CA ILE A 3 5.91 0.55 -9.86
C ILE A 3 4.49 0.49 -9.24
N PRO A 4 3.40 0.84 -9.96
CA PRO A 4 2.06 0.83 -9.37
C PRO A 4 1.59 -0.58 -9.00
N LYS A 5 2.01 -1.61 -9.76
CA LYS A 5 1.70 -3.02 -9.47
C LYS A 5 2.47 -3.51 -8.23
N ALA A 6 3.74 -3.12 -8.12
CA ALA A 6 4.55 -3.44 -6.93
C ALA A 6 3.94 -2.82 -5.67
N PHE A 7 3.60 -1.52 -5.71
CA PHE A 7 2.93 -0.85 -4.59
C PHE A 7 1.62 -1.55 -4.20
N GLY A 8 0.72 -1.80 -5.16
CA GLY A 8 -0.56 -2.44 -4.87
C GLY A 8 -0.42 -3.84 -4.25
N LYS A 9 0.59 -4.61 -4.69
CA LYS A 9 0.89 -5.93 -4.14
C LYS A 9 1.42 -5.85 -2.70
N VAL A 10 2.37 -4.95 -2.41
CA VAL A 10 2.95 -4.75 -1.07
C VAL A 10 1.91 -4.19 -0.10
N LEU A 11 1.12 -3.20 -0.54
CA LEU A 11 0.00 -2.64 0.24
C LEU A 11 -0.99 -3.74 0.66
N ARG A 12 -1.42 -4.56 -0.31
CA ARG A 12 -2.39 -5.64 -0.04
C ARG A 12 -1.82 -6.69 0.91
N LYS A 13 -0.53 -7.03 0.78
CA LYS A 13 0.17 -7.94 1.69
C LYS A 13 0.12 -7.43 3.13
N HIS A 14 0.56 -6.20 3.36
CA HIS A 14 0.60 -5.63 4.71
C HIS A 14 -0.78 -5.35 5.31
N ARG A 15 -1.74 -4.90 4.50
CA ARG A 15 -3.13 -4.76 4.94
C ARG A 15 -3.70 -6.08 5.46
N LYS A 16 -3.50 -7.17 4.71
CA LYS A 16 -3.95 -8.50 5.13
C LYS A 16 -3.22 -8.99 6.38
N LYS A 17 -1.92 -8.73 6.50
CA LYS A 17 -1.13 -9.05 7.71
C LYS A 17 -1.65 -8.33 8.95
N ALA A 18 -2.15 -7.10 8.78
CA ALA A 18 -2.83 -6.33 9.82
C ALA A 18 -4.30 -6.74 10.06
N ASN A 19 -4.81 -7.79 9.39
CA ASN A 19 -6.21 -8.24 9.47
C ASN A 19 -7.25 -7.15 9.11
N PHE A 20 -6.87 -6.19 8.27
CA PHE A 20 -7.79 -5.14 7.83
C PHE A 20 -8.47 -5.49 6.51
N SER A 21 -9.77 -5.22 6.41
CA SER A 21 -10.48 -5.03 5.16
C SER A 21 -10.02 -3.73 4.47
N GLN A 22 -10.35 -3.55 3.18
CA GLN A 22 -10.07 -2.27 2.50
C GLN A 22 -10.78 -1.10 3.18
N GLU A 23 -11.99 -1.33 3.68
CA GLU A 23 -12.79 -0.34 4.41
C GLU A 23 -12.18 0.01 5.75
N GLN A 24 -11.70 -0.98 6.51
CA GLN A 24 -11.02 -0.76 7.77
C GLN A 24 -9.73 0.04 7.58
N LEU A 25 -8.90 -0.31 6.60
CA LEU A 25 -7.68 0.47 6.32
C LEU A 25 -8.02 1.91 5.91
N ALA A 26 -9.02 2.07 5.04
CA ALA A 26 -9.46 3.39 4.58
C ALA A 26 -9.90 4.27 5.75
N LEU A 27 -10.75 3.73 6.63
CA LEU A 27 -11.22 4.41 7.83
C LEU A 27 -10.06 4.84 8.73
N GLN A 28 -9.13 3.94 9.04
CA GLN A 28 -7.97 4.22 9.90
C GLN A 28 -7.02 5.26 9.28
N CYS A 29 -6.93 5.31 7.95
CA CYS A 29 -6.12 6.30 7.23
C CYS A 29 -6.85 7.63 6.97
N ASN A 30 -8.14 7.74 7.30
CA ASN A 30 -9.01 8.83 6.86
C ASN A 30 -9.00 9.02 5.34
N LEU A 31 -9.12 7.91 4.60
CA LEU A 31 -9.13 7.84 3.13
C LEU A 31 -10.44 7.22 2.63
N ASP A 32 -10.74 7.42 1.34
CA ASP A 32 -11.86 6.74 0.70
C ASP A 32 -11.56 5.25 0.47
N ARG A 33 -12.53 4.37 0.79
CA ARG A 33 -12.43 2.92 0.57
C ARG A 33 -12.12 2.57 -0.89
N THR A 34 -12.77 3.24 -1.83
CA THR A 34 -12.54 3.09 -3.27
C THR A 34 -11.11 3.45 -3.62
N TYR A 35 -10.55 4.49 -3.01
CA TYR A 35 -9.16 4.87 -3.23
C TYR A 35 -8.19 3.76 -2.81
N ILE A 36 -8.36 3.15 -1.63
CA ILE A 36 -7.58 1.97 -1.22
C ILE A 36 -7.70 0.83 -2.26
N GLY A 37 -8.91 0.57 -2.76
CA GLY A 37 -9.11 -0.44 -3.81
C GLY A 37 -8.41 -0.10 -5.12
N LEU A 38 -8.41 1.17 -5.55
CA LEU A 38 -7.72 1.63 -6.75
C LEU A 38 -6.20 1.49 -6.62
N LEU A 39 -5.66 1.76 -5.44
CA LEU A 39 -4.25 1.57 -5.12
C LEU A 39 -3.84 0.09 -5.22
N GLU A 40 -4.60 -0.83 -4.59
CA GLU A 40 -4.31 -2.27 -4.63
C GLU A 40 -4.40 -2.87 -6.04
N ARG A 41 -5.22 -2.29 -6.92
CA ARG A 41 -5.36 -2.72 -8.32
C ARG A 41 -4.45 -1.96 -9.30
N ALA A 42 -3.53 -1.13 -8.80
CA ALA A 42 -2.63 -0.33 -9.62
C ALA A 42 -3.35 0.64 -10.60
N GLN A 43 -4.58 1.03 -10.28
CA GLN A 43 -5.39 1.98 -11.07
C GLN A 43 -5.17 3.44 -10.64
N ARG A 44 -4.58 3.65 -9.46
CA ARG A 44 -4.11 4.95 -8.96
C ARG A 44 -2.74 4.77 -8.32
N GLN A 45 -1.95 5.83 -8.34
CA GLN A 45 -0.70 5.92 -7.59
C GLN A 45 -0.93 6.73 -6.31
N PRO A 46 -0.31 6.34 -5.18
CA PRO A 46 -0.33 7.13 -3.97
C PRO A 46 0.59 8.35 -4.11
N SER A 47 0.29 9.42 -3.38
CA SER A 47 1.31 10.43 -3.12
C SER A 47 2.28 9.92 -2.05
N ILE A 48 3.44 10.56 -1.90
CA ILE A 48 4.37 10.26 -0.79
C ILE A 48 3.64 10.41 0.55
N SER A 49 2.86 11.48 0.75
CA SER A 49 2.09 11.70 1.98
C SER A 49 1.12 10.53 2.27
N THR A 50 0.42 10.02 1.25
CA THR A 50 -0.46 8.85 1.39
C THR A 50 0.31 7.61 1.86
N ILE A 51 1.52 7.37 1.32
CA ILE A 51 2.36 6.25 1.74
C ILE A 51 2.67 6.35 3.23
N PHE A 52 3.09 7.52 3.71
CA PHE A 52 3.40 7.71 5.13
C PHE A 52 2.20 7.50 6.05
N VAL A 53 1.01 7.99 5.65
CA VAL A 53 -0.24 7.77 6.41
C VAL A 53 -0.56 6.28 6.51
N ILE A 54 -0.53 5.56 5.39
CA ILE A 54 -0.82 4.13 5.34
C ILE A 54 0.21 3.34 6.16
N CYS A 55 1.50 3.64 6.01
CA CYS A 55 2.59 2.97 6.73
C CYS A 55 2.45 3.13 8.25
N LYS A 56 2.06 4.34 8.71
CA LYS A 56 1.77 4.59 10.13
C LYS A 56 0.66 3.69 10.66
N VAL A 57 -0.45 3.56 9.92
CA VAL A 57 -1.60 2.73 10.31
C VAL A 57 -1.27 1.23 10.29
N LEU A 58 -0.48 0.79 9.31
CA LEU A 58 -0.06 -0.60 9.16
C LEU A 58 1.14 -0.97 10.04
N ASN A 59 1.67 -0.02 10.83
CA ASN A 59 2.85 -0.19 11.68
C ASN A 59 4.06 -0.77 10.91
N ILE A 60 4.35 -0.20 9.74
CA ILE A 60 5.52 -0.52 8.92
C ILE A 60 6.30 0.76 8.64
N ALA A 61 7.63 0.69 8.65
CA ALA A 61 8.42 1.85 8.25
C ALA A 61 8.32 2.07 6.72
N PRO A 62 8.16 3.31 6.22
CA PRO A 62 8.05 3.57 4.79
C PRO A 62 9.21 3.00 3.96
N HIS A 63 10.44 3.01 4.49
CA HIS A 63 11.60 2.44 3.79
C HIS A 63 11.50 0.92 3.63
N GLU A 64 10.88 0.19 4.56
CA GLU A 64 10.65 -1.25 4.42
C GLU A 64 9.63 -1.54 3.32
N LEU A 65 8.56 -0.73 3.24
CA LEU A 65 7.58 -0.83 2.16
C LEU A 65 8.24 -0.59 0.79
N ILE A 66 9.09 0.43 0.67
CA ILE A 66 9.82 0.73 -0.57
C ILE A 66 10.81 -0.38 -0.91
N LYS A 67 11.56 -0.90 0.06
CA LYS A 67 12.49 -2.03 -0.15
C LYS A 67 11.77 -3.25 -0.73
N GLU A 68 10.62 -3.63 -0.17
CA GLU A 68 9.83 -4.75 -0.71
C GLU A 68 9.32 -4.46 -2.14
N MET A 69 9.01 -3.20 -2.47
CA MET A 69 8.66 -2.82 -3.83
C MET A 69 9.85 -2.96 -4.77
N GLU A 70 11.04 -2.51 -4.38
CA GLU A 70 12.28 -2.63 -5.17
C GLU A 70 12.58 -4.10 -5.48
N GLU A 71 12.49 -4.98 -4.48
CA GLU A 71 12.68 -6.42 -4.65
C GLU A 71 11.73 -7.00 -5.72
N LEU A 72 10.44 -6.62 -5.70
CA LEU A 72 9.46 -7.06 -6.70
C LEU A 72 9.68 -6.47 -8.10
N ILE A 73 10.31 -5.30 -8.19
CA ILE A 73 10.60 -4.63 -9.45
C ILE A 73 11.84 -5.24 -10.10
N LEU A 74 12.88 -5.50 -9.30
CA LEU A 74 14.21 -5.94 -9.72
C LEU A 74 14.32 -7.46 -9.92
N THR A 75 13.48 -8.25 -9.26
CA THR A 75 13.38 -9.68 -9.55
C THR A 75 12.65 -9.86 -10.88
N ARG A 76 13.41 -10.21 -11.94
CA ARG A 76 12.89 -10.48 -13.29
C ARG A 76 12.07 -11.77 -13.33
#